data_AF-A0A0F7ZJ74-F1
#
_entry.id   AF-A0A0F7ZJ74-F1
#
_cell.length_a   1.000
_cell.length_b   1.000
_cell.length_c   1.000
_cell.angle_alpha   90.00
_cell.angle_beta   90.00
_cell.angle_gamma   90.00
#
_symmetry.space_group_name_H-M   'P 1'
#
loop_
_entity.id
_entity.type
_entity.pdbx_description
1 polymer ?
#
loop_
_entity_poly.entity_id
_entity_poly.type
_entity_poly.pdbx_seq_one_letter_code
_entity_poly.pdbx_strand_id
1 'polypeptide(L)'
;MSSTAVITMATAVPPPSTISTKTTTAACCPGCGYGLPPIDQTQTELISAQSRVRQLEAHVRQLNHKAAAAVDRWATYEAEMSKLRAQLAASNRASSSLSNHQLDPASATTPSPTRTSFLQSAPSRLSSFLYPRKSTPNLRADSSPPSAHMRAKSIGVGSGAPASNTTEGLLEALTREQTLRREAEGRLSATSKEVEELSASLFEQANEMVADERRARARLEQRVGELEKRDAEKRKRLERLEVAMQRIEKVKSLLNDT
;
A
#
# COMPACT_ATOMS: atom_id res chain seq x y z
N MET A 1 -9.76 -27.23 -7.17
CA MET A 1 -8.68 -28.25 -7.18
C MET A 1 -8.09 -28.28 -8.59
N SER A 2 -6.79 -28.60 -8.72
CA SER A 2 -5.91 -28.52 -9.92
C SER A 2 -5.09 -27.23 -9.97
N SER A 3 -3.91 -27.15 -9.33
CA SER A 3 -2.60 -27.77 -9.61
C SER A 3 -1.79 -27.00 -10.66
N THR A 4 -0.89 -26.15 -10.19
CA THR A 4 0.14 -25.48 -11.00
C THR A 4 1.50 -26.05 -10.61
N ALA A 5 2.15 -26.76 -11.54
CA ALA A 5 3.47 -27.33 -11.35
C ALA A 5 4.57 -26.29 -11.64
N VAL A 6 5.61 -26.31 -10.81
CA VAL A 6 6.82 -25.49 -10.94
C VAL A 6 7.88 -26.35 -11.64
N ILE A 7 8.52 -25.85 -12.69
CA ILE A 7 9.66 -26.53 -13.35
C ILE A 7 10.91 -25.69 -13.15
N THR A 8 11.80 -26.25 -12.33
CA THR A 8 13.20 -25.87 -12.11
C THR A 8 14.06 -26.46 -13.23
N MET A 9 15.01 -25.70 -13.79
CA MET A 9 16.11 -26.29 -14.55
C MET A 9 17.46 -25.74 -14.08
N ALA A 10 18.32 -26.66 -13.68
CA ALA A 10 19.73 -26.49 -13.38
C ALA A 10 20.55 -27.33 -14.40
N THR A 11 21.88 -27.26 -14.26
CA THR A 11 22.96 -27.99 -14.98
C THR A 11 23.37 -27.46 -16.35
N ALA A 12 24.63 -27.55 -16.79
CA ALA A 12 25.95 -27.74 -16.17
C ALA A 12 26.98 -27.53 -17.30
N VAL A 13 28.23 -27.27 -16.91
CA VAL A 13 29.41 -26.95 -17.74
C VAL A 13 29.84 -28.13 -18.65
N PRO A 14 30.44 -27.91 -19.84
CA PRO A 14 30.92 -28.96 -20.77
C PRO A 14 32.44 -29.23 -20.69
N PRO A 15 32.92 -30.41 -21.15
CA PRO A 15 34.15 -30.50 -21.97
C PRO A 15 34.08 -31.64 -23.04
N PRO A 16 35.16 -32.04 -23.77
CA PRO A 16 35.59 -31.45 -25.05
C PRO A 16 35.83 -32.48 -26.21
N SER A 17 36.17 -31.94 -27.40
CA SER A 17 36.79 -32.61 -28.59
C SER A 17 35.83 -33.43 -29.48
N THR A 18 35.93 -33.54 -30.81
CA THR A 18 37.10 -33.61 -31.70
C THR A 18 36.68 -33.32 -33.16
N ILE A 19 37.66 -32.86 -33.94
CA ILE A 19 37.67 -32.45 -35.35
C ILE A 19 37.11 -33.51 -36.33
N SER A 20 36.40 -33.09 -37.39
CA SER A 20 36.53 -33.73 -38.71
C SER A 20 36.25 -32.75 -39.84
N THR A 21 37.33 -32.45 -40.55
CA THR A 21 37.46 -31.71 -41.81
C THR A 21 36.49 -32.16 -42.90
N LYS A 22 35.87 -31.21 -43.62
CA LYS A 22 35.73 -31.25 -45.08
C LYS A 22 35.80 -29.83 -45.66
N THR A 23 36.78 -29.68 -46.53
CA THR A 23 37.19 -28.50 -47.26
C THR A 23 36.17 -28.14 -48.34
N THR A 24 35.57 -26.95 -48.23
CA THR A 24 34.98 -26.23 -49.38
C THR A 24 35.39 -24.77 -49.24
N THR A 25 35.94 -24.22 -50.32
CA THR A 25 36.60 -22.91 -50.46
C THR A 25 35.89 -21.76 -49.74
N ALA A 26 36.46 -21.29 -48.62
CA ALA A 26 36.02 -20.08 -47.93
C ALA A 26 36.67 -18.84 -48.56
N ALA A 27 35.85 -17.91 -49.06
CA ALA A 27 36.32 -16.58 -49.42
C ALA A 27 36.63 -15.81 -48.12
N CYS A 28 37.90 -15.49 -47.86
CA CYS A 28 38.30 -14.76 -46.65
C CYS A 28 38.37 -13.24 -46.92
N CYS A 29 37.95 -12.43 -45.95
CA CYS A 29 37.96 -10.97 -46.06
C CYS A 29 39.39 -10.43 -45.79
N PRO A 30 39.98 -9.59 -46.68
CA PRO A 30 41.42 -9.29 -46.65
C PRO A 30 41.87 -8.36 -45.52
N GLY A 31 40.97 -7.88 -44.65
CA GLY A 31 41.32 -7.03 -43.51
C GLY A 31 41.41 -7.72 -42.14
N CYS A 32 40.79 -8.89 -41.95
CA CYS A 32 40.68 -9.52 -40.62
C CYS A 32 40.80 -11.05 -40.59
N GLY A 33 41.00 -11.72 -41.73
CA GLY A 33 41.38 -13.14 -41.79
C GLY A 33 40.30 -14.16 -41.39
N TYR A 34 39.11 -13.74 -40.99
CA TYR A 34 37.97 -14.63 -40.78
C TYR A 34 37.36 -15.05 -42.12
N GLY A 35 37.13 -16.36 -42.30
CA GLY A 35 36.44 -16.90 -43.46
C GLY A 35 35.00 -16.39 -43.51
N LEU A 36 34.61 -15.79 -44.63
CA LEU A 36 33.23 -15.33 -44.82
C LEU A 36 32.36 -16.60 -44.93
N PRO A 37 31.28 -16.71 -44.14
CA PRO A 37 30.32 -17.80 -44.33
C PRO A 37 29.78 -17.72 -45.76
N PRO A 38 29.36 -18.85 -46.37
CA PRO A 38 28.72 -18.85 -47.68
C PRO A 38 27.63 -17.77 -47.73
N ILE A 39 27.60 -16.97 -48.80
CA ILE A 39 26.71 -15.80 -48.93
C ILE A 39 25.25 -16.17 -48.58
N ASP A 40 24.83 -17.39 -48.93
CA ASP A 40 23.49 -17.94 -48.65
C ASP A 40 23.18 -18.11 -47.14
N GLN A 41 24.16 -18.44 -46.29
CA GLN A 41 23.97 -18.58 -44.84
C GLN A 41 23.79 -17.22 -44.17
N THR A 42 24.61 -16.23 -44.53
CA THR A 42 24.46 -14.87 -43.98
C THR A 42 23.15 -14.21 -44.41
N GLN A 43 22.71 -14.46 -45.65
CA GLN A 43 21.46 -13.95 -46.17
C GLN A 43 20.24 -14.57 -45.46
N THR A 44 20.27 -15.89 -45.17
CA THR A 44 19.20 -16.57 -44.43
C THR A 44 19.13 -16.13 -42.97
N GLU A 45 20.28 -15.95 -42.32
CA GLU A 45 20.35 -15.38 -40.95
C GLU A 45 19.81 -13.95 -40.91
N LEU A 46 20.15 -13.11 -41.89
CA LEU A 46 19.63 -11.74 -41.98
C LEU A 46 18.11 -11.72 -42.15
N ILE A 47 17.54 -12.59 -42.99
CA ILE A 47 16.08 -12.72 -43.16
C ILE A 47 15.42 -13.17 -41.85
N SER A 48 16.05 -14.10 -41.11
CA SER A 48 15.55 -14.57 -39.82
C SER A 48 15.62 -13.48 -38.73
N ALA A 49 16.68 -12.66 -38.73
CA ALA A 49 16.81 -11.53 -37.83
C ALA A 49 15.75 -10.46 -38.14
N GLN A 50 15.52 -10.16 -39.43
CA GLN A 50 14.50 -9.21 -39.87
C GLN A 50 13.08 -9.67 -39.50
N SER A 51 12.77 -10.98 -39.59
CA SER A 51 11.47 -11.49 -39.17
C SER A 51 11.26 -11.37 -37.66
N ARG A 52 12.30 -11.67 -36.87
CA ARG A 52 12.29 -11.52 -35.42
C ARG A 52 12.12 -10.06 -34.99
N VAL A 53 12.81 -9.13 -35.66
CA VAL A 53 12.64 -7.69 -35.41
C VAL A 53 11.20 -7.27 -35.66
N ARG A 54 10.61 -7.65 -36.80
CA ARG A 54 9.18 -7.37 -37.09
C ARG A 54 8.24 -7.95 -36.04
N GLN A 55 8.51 -9.15 -35.55
CA GLN A 55 7.72 -9.77 -34.49
C GLN A 55 7.82 -9.00 -33.17
N LEU A 56 9.05 -8.61 -32.78
CA LEU A 56 9.28 -7.83 -31.55
C LEU A 56 8.63 -6.45 -31.65
N GLU A 57 8.72 -5.78 -32.79
CA GLU A 57 8.03 -4.51 -33.03
C GLU A 57 6.51 -4.65 -32.89
N ALA A 58 5.92 -5.73 -33.41
CA ALA A 58 4.50 -6.01 -33.25
C ALA A 58 4.13 -6.23 -31.77
N HIS A 59 4.94 -6.97 -31.02
CA HIS A 59 4.73 -7.18 -29.58
C HIS A 59 4.83 -5.86 -28.79
N VAL A 60 5.81 -5.01 -29.10
CA VAL A 60 5.96 -3.69 -28.47
C VAL A 60 4.73 -2.83 -28.75
N ARG A 61 4.23 -2.81 -30.00
CA ARG A 61 2.99 -2.09 -30.35
C ARG A 61 1.79 -2.63 -29.57
N GLN A 62 1.66 -3.94 -29.45
CA GLN A 62 0.57 -4.57 -28.68
C GLN A 62 0.65 -4.24 -27.19
N LEU A 63 1.85 -4.27 -26.61
CA LEU A 63 2.06 -3.91 -25.20
C LEU A 63 1.76 -2.43 -24.96
N ASN A 64 2.19 -1.54 -25.85
CA ASN A 64 1.85 -0.13 -25.77
C ASN A 64 0.34 0.10 -25.87
N HIS A 65 -0.36 -0.62 -26.75
CA HIS A 65 -1.81 -0.54 -26.83
C HIS A 65 -2.48 -1.02 -25.52
N LYS A 66 -2.01 -2.12 -24.93
CA LYS A 66 -2.50 -2.60 -23.63
C LYS A 66 -2.21 -1.61 -22.49
N ALA A 67 -1.04 -0.98 -22.49
CA ALA A 67 -0.67 0.03 -21.51
C ALA A 67 -1.56 1.27 -21.64
N ALA A 68 -1.80 1.75 -22.86
CA ALA A 68 -2.72 2.86 -23.10
C ALA A 68 -4.15 2.54 -22.60
N ALA A 69 -4.68 1.36 -22.97
CA ALA A 69 -6.00 0.93 -22.50
C ALA A 69 -6.07 0.76 -20.97
N ALA A 70 -4.98 0.38 -20.32
CA ALA A 70 -4.92 0.34 -18.85
C ALA A 70 -4.93 1.76 -18.26
N VAL A 71 -4.18 2.70 -18.82
CA VAL A 71 -4.17 4.11 -18.38
C VAL A 71 -5.56 4.74 -18.54
N ASP A 72 -6.25 4.49 -19.64
CA ASP A 72 -7.63 4.97 -19.85
C ASP A 72 -8.58 4.45 -18.76
N ARG A 73 -8.47 3.16 -18.39
CA ARG A 73 -9.24 2.58 -17.27
C ARG A 73 -8.87 3.22 -15.93
N TRP A 74 -7.60 3.52 -15.70
CA TRP A 74 -7.17 4.19 -14.47
C TRP A 74 -7.72 5.61 -14.38
N ALA A 75 -7.79 6.33 -15.50
CA ALA A 75 -8.45 7.63 -15.56
C ALA A 75 -9.95 7.54 -15.22
N THR A 76 -10.65 6.47 -15.65
CA THR A 76 -12.04 6.26 -15.23
C THR A 76 -12.17 6.01 -13.72
N TYR A 77 -11.29 5.20 -13.12
CA TYR A 77 -11.29 4.97 -11.68
C TYR A 77 -10.93 6.22 -10.88
N GLU A 78 -10.01 7.06 -11.38
CA GLU A 78 -9.68 8.34 -10.75
C GLU A 78 -10.90 9.27 -10.74
N ALA A 79 -11.65 9.35 -11.85
CA ALA A 79 -12.88 10.12 -11.92
C ALA A 79 -13.96 9.60 -10.94
N GLU A 80 -14.11 8.28 -10.82
CA GLU A 80 -15.02 7.66 -9.85
C GLU A 80 -14.61 7.98 -8.40
N MET A 81 -13.32 7.86 -8.08
CA MET A 81 -12.78 8.22 -6.76
C MET A 81 -12.99 9.71 -6.44
N SER A 82 -12.80 10.58 -7.43
CA SER A 82 -13.06 12.02 -7.30
C SER A 82 -14.55 12.29 -7.04
N LYS A 83 -15.44 11.62 -7.79
CA LYS A 83 -16.89 11.70 -7.59
C LYS A 83 -17.32 11.23 -6.21
N LEU A 84 -16.80 10.10 -5.73
CA LEU A 84 -17.11 9.59 -4.39
C LEU A 84 -16.63 10.55 -3.31
N ARG A 85 -15.41 11.09 -3.42
CA ARG A 85 -14.92 12.12 -2.49
C ARG A 85 -15.78 13.38 -2.51
N ALA A 86 -16.21 13.84 -3.69
CA ALA A 86 -17.12 14.96 -3.83
C ALA A 86 -18.50 14.66 -3.21
N GLN A 87 -19.01 13.43 -3.35
CA GLN A 87 -20.25 12.98 -2.72
C GLN A 87 -20.13 12.93 -1.19
N LEU A 88 -19.04 12.40 -0.64
CA LEU A 88 -18.76 12.44 0.79
C LEU A 88 -18.65 13.89 1.29
N ALA A 89 -17.94 14.76 0.56
CA ALA A 89 -17.83 16.18 0.90
C ALA A 89 -19.18 16.92 0.82
N ALA A 90 -20.01 16.61 -0.18
CA ALA A 90 -21.35 17.17 -0.34
C ALA A 90 -22.32 16.64 0.72
N SER A 91 -22.25 15.35 1.06
CA SER A 91 -23.02 14.74 2.15
C SER A 91 -22.63 15.36 3.49
N ASN A 92 -21.34 15.56 3.73
CA ASN A 92 -20.85 16.26 4.91
C ASN A 92 -21.33 17.72 4.93
N ARG A 93 -21.34 18.40 3.76
CA ARG A 93 -21.90 19.75 3.62
C ARG A 93 -23.41 19.83 3.85
N ALA A 94 -24.19 18.86 3.39
CA ALA A 94 -25.64 18.79 3.59
C ALA A 94 -26.00 18.47 5.06
N SER A 95 -25.20 17.65 5.74
CA SER A 95 -25.29 17.46 7.20
C SER A 95 -24.92 18.73 7.97
N SER A 96 -24.00 19.55 7.44
CA SER A 96 -23.66 20.86 8.03
C SER A 96 -24.59 22.01 7.63
N SER A 97 -25.50 21.85 6.64
CA SER A 97 -26.37 22.95 6.18
C SER A 97 -27.65 23.14 7.00
N LEU A 98 -27.76 22.49 8.17
CA LEU A 98 -28.59 22.98 9.28
C LEU A 98 -27.81 23.95 10.18
N SER A 99 -26.58 24.34 9.82
CA SER A 99 -25.76 25.30 10.56
C SER A 99 -24.97 26.23 9.61
N ASN A 100 -25.65 27.30 9.21
CA ASN A 100 -25.14 28.61 8.77
C ASN A 100 -24.58 28.84 7.34
N HIS A 101 -25.07 29.96 6.77
CA HIS A 101 -24.53 30.77 5.68
C HIS A 101 -23.04 31.15 5.87
N GLN A 102 -22.27 31.25 4.76
CA GLN A 102 -21.69 32.52 4.24
C GLN A 102 -20.44 32.34 3.32
N LEU A 103 -20.66 32.57 2.01
CA LEU A 103 -19.83 33.28 0.99
C LEU A 103 -18.39 32.83 0.56
N ASP A 104 -18.32 32.39 -0.72
CA ASP A 104 -17.52 32.94 -1.86
C ASP A 104 -16.04 32.49 -2.18
N PRO A 105 -15.46 32.79 -3.40
CA PRO A 105 -15.15 31.75 -4.38
C PRO A 105 -13.72 31.76 -5.03
N ALA A 106 -13.48 30.76 -5.88
CA ALA A 106 -12.65 30.74 -7.11
C ALA A 106 -11.10 30.98 -7.05
N SER A 107 -10.32 29.97 -7.47
CA SER A 107 -9.54 29.98 -8.73
C SER A 107 -8.56 28.81 -8.84
N ALA A 108 -8.43 28.30 -10.07
CA ALA A 108 -7.71 27.10 -10.47
C ALA A 108 -6.25 27.37 -10.89
N THR A 109 -5.34 26.41 -10.69
CA THR A 109 -4.32 26.02 -11.69
C THR A 109 -3.66 24.67 -11.37
N THR A 110 -3.56 23.81 -12.39
CA THR A 110 -2.86 22.51 -12.46
C THR A 110 -1.50 22.66 -13.20
N PRO A 111 -0.76 21.60 -13.63
CA PRO A 111 0.19 20.80 -12.84
C PRO A 111 1.56 20.56 -13.57
N SER A 112 2.58 19.99 -12.91
CA SER A 112 3.56 19.04 -13.54
C SER A 112 4.60 18.45 -12.57
N PRO A 113 5.20 17.27 -12.89
CA PRO A 113 5.49 16.21 -11.91
C PRO A 113 6.97 15.83 -11.81
N THR A 114 7.44 15.34 -10.65
CA THR A 114 8.64 14.49 -10.56
C THR A 114 8.57 13.54 -9.36
N ARG A 115 8.31 12.27 -9.70
CA ARG A 115 8.88 11.02 -9.18
C ARG A 115 8.67 10.63 -7.70
N THR A 116 7.79 9.64 -7.56
CA THR A 116 8.03 8.34 -6.90
C THR A 116 8.58 8.32 -5.47
N SER A 117 7.75 7.90 -4.52
CA SER A 117 8.08 6.75 -3.67
C SER A 117 6.85 6.29 -2.90
N PHE A 118 6.32 5.15 -3.35
CA PHE A 118 5.37 4.32 -2.63
C PHE A 118 5.98 3.84 -1.32
N LEU A 119 5.11 3.74 -0.33
CA LEU A 119 5.34 3.39 1.06
C LEU A 119 5.92 1.97 1.22
N GLN A 120 7.15 1.86 1.71
CA GLN A 120 7.58 0.75 2.57
C GLN A 120 8.57 1.28 3.61
N SER A 121 8.05 1.88 4.68
CA SER A 121 8.83 2.11 5.89
C SER A 121 7.97 1.73 7.10
N ALA A 122 8.35 0.62 7.73
CA ALA A 122 7.80 0.17 9.00
C ALA A 122 8.20 1.16 10.12
N PRO A 123 7.28 1.68 10.94
CA PRO A 123 7.66 2.41 12.15
C PRO A 123 7.63 1.45 13.35
N SER A 124 8.61 0.55 13.44
CA SER A 124 8.89 -0.20 14.68
C SER A 124 10.26 0.11 15.28
N ARG A 125 10.93 1.18 14.82
CA ARG A 125 12.26 1.58 15.30
C ARG A 125 12.36 3.02 15.82
N LEU A 126 11.22 3.69 16.10
CA LEU A 126 11.24 5.04 16.68
C LEU A 126 11.11 5.07 18.21
N SER A 127 10.81 3.94 18.84
CA SER A 127 10.74 3.80 20.31
C SER A 127 12.11 3.73 21.01
N SER A 128 13.23 3.76 20.26
CA SER A 128 14.60 3.69 20.80
C SER A 128 15.29 5.06 21.00
N PHE A 129 14.67 6.18 20.62
CA PHE A 129 15.33 7.50 20.65
C PHE A 129 14.76 8.48 21.68
N LEU A 130 13.79 8.08 22.50
CA LEU A 130 13.14 8.99 23.47
C LEU A 130 13.61 8.81 24.93
N TYR A 131 14.72 8.12 25.17
CA TYR A 131 15.34 8.07 26.50
C TYR A 131 16.88 8.16 26.46
N PRO A 132 17.49 9.30 26.81
CA PRO A 132 18.86 9.33 27.30
C PRO A 132 18.84 8.97 28.79
N ARG A 133 18.74 7.67 29.11
CA ARG A 133 19.02 7.18 30.46
C ARG A 133 20.35 6.43 30.44
N LYS A 134 21.35 7.09 31.01
CA LYS A 134 22.60 6.47 31.47
C LYS A 134 22.21 5.53 32.62
N SER A 135 22.12 4.23 32.36
CA SER A 135 21.95 3.20 33.39
C SER A 135 22.54 1.88 32.90
N THR A 136 23.78 1.63 33.33
CA THR A 136 24.48 0.35 33.26
C THR A 136 24.01 -0.57 34.40
N PRO A 137 23.60 -1.83 34.15
CA PRO A 137 23.59 -2.87 35.15
C PRO A 137 24.71 -3.91 34.87
N ASN A 138 25.86 -3.63 35.49
CA ASN A 138 26.67 -4.52 36.32
C ASN A 138 27.21 -5.90 35.85
N LEU A 139 28.52 -6.06 36.15
CA LEU A 139 29.29 -7.26 36.51
C LEU A 139 29.75 -8.25 35.42
N ARG A 140 30.97 -8.02 34.90
CA ARG A 140 32.06 -8.99 35.07
C ARG A 140 33.37 -8.24 35.38
N ALA A 141 33.99 -8.65 36.48
CA ALA A 141 35.33 -8.28 36.89
C ALA A 141 36.36 -8.89 35.94
N ASP A 142 37.38 -8.12 35.54
CA ASP A 142 38.77 -8.43 35.90
C ASP A 142 39.76 -7.29 35.54
N SER A 143 40.79 -7.15 36.38
CA SER A 143 42.11 -6.51 36.16
C SER A 143 42.25 -4.97 35.97
N SER A 144 42.79 -4.34 37.02
CA SER A 144 43.86 -3.28 37.11
C SER A 144 44.00 -2.11 36.10
N PRO A 145 44.39 -0.89 36.56
CA PRO A 145 44.51 0.31 35.72
C PRO A 145 45.91 0.48 35.11
N PRO A 146 46.02 1.28 34.03
CA PRO A 146 47.08 2.29 34.01
C PRO A 146 46.59 3.69 33.59
N SER A 147 47.31 4.66 34.14
CA SER A 147 47.21 6.10 33.92
C SER A 147 47.68 6.52 32.52
N ALA A 148 47.09 7.62 32.04
CA ALA A 148 47.57 8.62 31.08
C ALA A 148 48.44 8.19 29.88
N HIS A 149 47.99 8.53 28.67
CA HIS A 149 48.84 9.22 27.70
C HIS A 149 48.04 10.07 26.70
N MET A 150 48.39 11.35 26.68
CA MET A 150 48.16 12.33 25.62
C MET A 150 48.41 11.75 24.22
N ARG A 151 47.62 12.17 23.21
CA ARG A 151 48.21 12.79 22.01
C ARG A 151 47.21 13.60 21.18
N ALA A 152 47.68 14.79 20.83
CA ALA A 152 47.04 15.85 20.07
C ALA A 152 46.98 15.61 18.55
N LYS A 153 46.07 16.34 17.89
CA LYS A 153 46.27 16.97 16.57
C LYS A 153 45.28 18.14 16.42
N SER A 154 45.66 19.34 16.87
CA SER A 154 46.40 20.41 16.18
C SER A 154 45.53 21.36 15.35
N ILE A 155 45.38 22.59 15.87
CA ILE A 155 45.59 23.87 15.19
C ILE A 155 44.69 24.15 13.98
N GLY A 156 43.62 24.90 14.24
CA GLY A 156 43.03 25.86 13.32
C GLY A 156 42.83 27.17 14.05
N VAL A 157 43.86 28.01 14.06
CA VAL A 157 43.81 29.40 14.53
C VAL A 157 42.90 30.19 13.60
N GLY A 158 41.78 30.65 14.14
CA GLY A 158 40.97 31.73 13.59
C GLY A 158 40.69 32.70 14.73
N SER A 159 41.59 33.66 14.91
CA SER A 159 41.39 34.81 15.80
C SER A 159 40.14 35.58 15.40
N GLY A 160 39.31 35.95 16.39
CA GLY A 160 38.33 37.02 16.20
C GLY A 160 37.14 37.05 17.17
N ALA A 161 37.35 37.16 18.49
CA ALA A 161 36.50 37.98 19.38
C ALA A 161 37.09 38.06 20.81
N PRO A 162 37.12 39.25 21.45
CA PRO A 162 37.72 39.46 22.76
C PRO A 162 36.78 39.00 23.89
N ALA A 163 37.40 38.51 24.96
CA ALA A 163 36.77 37.98 26.16
C ALA A 163 36.15 39.05 27.10
N SER A 164 35.48 40.09 26.57
CA SER A 164 34.88 41.16 27.37
C SER A 164 33.34 41.15 27.44
N ASN A 165 32.64 40.26 26.73
CA ASN A 165 31.17 40.19 26.72
C ASN A 165 30.65 38.78 27.09
N THR A 166 31.30 38.09 28.03
CA THR A 166 30.96 36.70 28.39
C THR A 166 29.56 36.57 28.99
N THR A 167 29.11 37.54 29.78
CA THR A 167 27.75 37.57 30.37
C THR A 167 26.68 37.87 29.32
N GLU A 168 26.93 38.85 28.43
CA GLU A 168 26.02 39.23 27.36
C GLU A 168 25.84 38.10 26.33
N GLY A 169 26.93 37.42 25.94
CA GLY A 169 26.85 36.25 25.08
C GLY A 169 26.15 35.05 25.73
N LEU A 170 26.24 34.88 27.06
CA LEU A 170 25.47 33.85 27.79
C LEU A 170 23.98 34.18 27.84
N LEU A 171 23.61 35.45 28.02
CA LEU A 171 22.22 35.90 27.95
C LEU A 171 21.65 35.72 26.54
N GLU A 172 22.43 36.03 25.51
CA GLU A 172 22.04 35.78 24.13
C GLU A 172 21.91 34.26 23.83
N ALA A 173 22.81 33.43 24.33
CA ALA A 173 22.72 31.98 24.17
C ALA A 173 21.52 31.39 24.91
N LEU A 174 21.23 31.87 26.12
CA LEU A 174 20.07 31.44 26.92
C LEU A 174 18.76 31.86 26.26
N THR A 175 18.66 33.09 25.75
CA THR A 175 17.46 33.54 25.03
C THR A 175 17.23 32.71 23.77
N ARG A 176 18.28 32.39 23.01
CA ARG A 176 18.19 31.47 21.87
C ARG A 176 17.71 30.08 22.29
N GLU A 177 18.26 29.50 23.35
CA GLU A 177 17.80 28.20 23.87
C GLU A 177 16.33 28.24 24.27
N GLN A 178 15.91 29.25 25.04
CA GLN A 178 14.52 29.41 25.45
C GLN A 178 13.56 29.59 24.27
N THR A 179 13.98 30.31 23.22
CA THR A 179 13.16 30.45 22.01
C THR A 179 12.99 29.13 21.28
N LEU A 180 14.07 28.36 21.11
CA LEU A 180 14.02 27.03 20.50
C LEU A 180 13.17 26.07 21.32
N ARG A 181 13.26 26.15 22.64
CA ARG A 181 12.46 25.34 23.56
C ARG A 181 10.98 25.68 23.45
N ARG A 182 10.63 26.97 23.47
CA ARG A 182 9.25 27.43 23.30
C ARG A 182 8.68 27.03 21.94
N GLU A 183 9.47 27.09 20.88
CA GLU A 183 9.08 26.63 19.54
C GLU A 183 8.83 25.12 19.52
N ALA A 184 9.72 24.34 20.13
CA ALA A 184 9.57 22.89 20.24
C ALA A 184 8.35 22.48 21.08
N GLU A 185 8.12 23.15 22.22
CA GLU A 185 6.93 22.98 23.06
C GLU A 185 5.66 23.38 22.30
N GLY A 186 5.71 24.45 21.50
CA GLY A 186 4.64 24.85 20.61
C GLY A 186 4.30 23.77 19.58
N ARG A 187 5.30 23.23 18.89
CA ARG A 187 5.11 22.11 17.94
C ARG A 187 4.56 20.85 18.63
N LEU A 188 5.04 20.52 19.82
CA LEU A 188 4.52 19.39 20.60
C LEU A 188 3.05 19.63 20.98
N SER A 189 2.69 20.83 21.40
CA SER A 189 1.30 21.17 21.72
C SER A 189 0.39 21.14 20.50
N ALA A 190 0.87 21.58 19.33
CA ALA A 190 0.12 21.52 18.08
C ALA A 190 -0.14 20.06 17.66
N THR A 191 0.90 19.23 17.66
CA THR A 191 0.76 17.80 17.34
C THR A 191 -0.11 17.05 18.35
N SER A 192 -0.06 17.38 19.65
CA SER A 192 -0.97 16.81 20.65
C SER A 192 -2.43 17.12 20.32
N LYS A 193 -2.73 18.37 19.95
CA LYS A 193 -4.09 18.78 19.56
C LYS A 193 -4.57 18.06 18.30
N GLU A 194 -3.73 17.95 17.28
CA GLU A 194 -4.08 17.20 16.05
C GLU A 194 -4.39 15.74 16.36
N VAL A 195 -3.62 15.10 17.25
CA VAL A 195 -3.88 13.73 17.69
C VAL A 195 -5.19 13.63 18.47
N GLU A 196 -5.48 14.58 19.35
CA GLU A 196 -6.74 14.66 20.09
C GLU A 196 -7.94 14.83 19.14
N GLU A 197 -7.87 15.73 18.17
CA GLU A 197 -8.90 15.96 17.14
C GLU A 197 -9.14 14.72 16.28
N LEU A 198 -8.06 14.08 15.80
CA LEU A 198 -8.16 12.83 15.04
C LEU A 198 -8.77 11.71 15.88
N SER A 199 -8.40 11.63 17.16
CA SER A 199 -8.97 10.62 18.06
C SER A 199 -10.46 10.86 18.29
N ALA A 200 -10.87 12.11 18.51
CA ALA A 200 -12.28 12.48 18.69
C ALA A 200 -13.10 12.15 17.44
N SER A 201 -12.60 12.51 16.24
CA SER A 201 -13.25 12.19 14.97
C SER A 201 -13.40 10.68 14.75
N LEU A 202 -12.37 9.90 15.07
CA LEU A 202 -12.42 8.44 14.93
C LEU A 202 -13.42 7.81 15.91
N PHE A 203 -13.50 8.31 17.15
CA PHE A 203 -14.51 7.84 18.11
C PHE A 203 -15.93 8.22 17.70
N GLU A 204 -16.13 9.42 17.17
CA GLU A 204 -17.43 9.85 16.66
C GLU A 204 -17.90 8.98 15.48
N GLN A 205 -17.02 8.75 14.49
CA GLN A 205 -17.31 7.88 13.35
C GLN A 205 -17.60 6.44 13.79
N ALA A 206 -16.83 5.91 14.74
CA ALA A 206 -17.06 4.58 15.29
C ALA A 206 -18.41 4.50 16.01
N ASN A 207 -18.78 5.52 16.77
CA ASN A 207 -20.07 5.59 17.45
C ASN A 207 -21.24 5.66 16.47
N GLU A 208 -21.10 6.43 15.39
CA GLU A 208 -22.11 6.51 14.32
C GLU A 208 -22.33 5.15 13.65
N MET A 209 -21.24 4.47 13.25
CA MET A 209 -21.30 3.14 12.65
C MET A 209 -21.99 2.12 13.56
N VAL A 210 -21.68 2.15 14.86
CA VAL A 210 -22.34 1.27 15.85
C VAL A 210 -23.81 1.63 16.02
N ALA A 211 -24.17 2.91 15.99
CA ALA A 211 -25.56 3.34 16.09
C ALA A 211 -26.37 2.84 14.88
N ASP A 212 -25.81 2.94 13.67
CA ASP A 212 -26.45 2.45 12.45
C ASP A 212 -26.60 0.94 12.44
N GLU A 213 -25.57 0.19 12.89
CA GLU A 213 -25.65 -1.25 13.07
C GLU A 213 -26.79 -1.62 14.04
N ARG A 214 -26.88 -0.93 15.20
CA ARG A 214 -27.95 -1.16 16.18
C ARG A 214 -29.33 -0.87 15.60
N ARG A 215 -29.48 0.22 14.84
CA ARG A 215 -30.74 0.57 14.17
C ARG A 215 -31.12 -0.47 13.11
N ALA A 216 -30.17 -0.89 12.28
CA ALA A 216 -30.38 -1.89 11.23
C ALA A 216 -30.76 -3.24 11.85
N ARG A 217 -30.03 -3.65 12.89
CA ARG A 217 -30.32 -4.87 13.65
C ARG A 217 -31.71 -4.84 14.27
N ALA A 218 -32.11 -3.76 14.93
CA ALA A 218 -33.45 -3.63 15.50
C ALA A 218 -34.56 -3.74 14.44
N ARG A 219 -34.36 -3.14 13.24
CA ARG A 219 -35.31 -3.25 12.12
C ARG A 219 -35.43 -4.70 11.62
N LEU A 220 -34.32 -5.42 11.52
CA LEU A 220 -34.31 -6.82 11.13
C LEU A 220 -34.98 -7.71 12.18
N GLU A 221 -34.66 -7.51 13.46
CA GLU A 221 -35.27 -8.23 14.57
C GLU A 221 -36.80 -8.02 14.60
N GLN A 222 -37.28 -6.80 14.35
CA GLN A 222 -38.72 -6.55 14.20
C GLN A 222 -39.34 -7.35 13.06
N ARG A 223 -38.73 -7.30 11.86
CA ARG A 223 -39.25 -8.00 10.67
C ARG A 223 -39.23 -9.51 10.84
N VAL A 224 -38.21 -10.05 11.50
CA VAL A 224 -38.12 -11.47 11.86
C VAL A 224 -39.26 -11.84 12.81
N GLY A 225 -39.49 -11.05 13.87
CA GLY A 225 -40.60 -11.30 14.79
C GLY A 225 -41.99 -11.27 14.12
N GLU A 226 -42.21 -10.37 13.15
CA GLU A 226 -43.44 -10.35 12.36
C GLU A 226 -43.58 -11.58 11.44
N LEU A 227 -42.49 -12.02 10.82
CA LEU A 227 -42.45 -13.25 10.02
C LEU A 227 -42.77 -14.48 10.88
N GLU A 228 -42.14 -14.62 12.04
CA GLU A 228 -42.35 -15.73 12.97
C GLU A 228 -43.81 -15.80 13.45
N LYS A 229 -44.44 -14.65 13.77
CA LYS A 229 -45.86 -14.60 14.11
C LYS A 229 -46.75 -15.12 12.98
N ARG A 230 -46.49 -14.67 11.75
CA ARG A 230 -47.26 -15.12 10.57
C ARG A 230 -47.07 -16.61 10.31
N ASP A 231 -45.86 -17.12 10.46
CA ASP A 231 -45.58 -18.53 10.25
C ASP A 231 -46.19 -19.41 11.35
N ALA A 232 -46.22 -18.93 12.60
CA ALA A 232 -46.93 -19.59 13.68
C ALA A 232 -48.44 -19.66 13.43
N GLU A 233 -49.05 -18.58 12.92
CA GLU A 233 -50.48 -18.57 12.55
C GLU A 233 -50.79 -19.51 11.38
N LYS A 234 -49.95 -19.51 10.34
CA LYS A 234 -50.10 -20.45 9.20
C LYS A 234 -49.96 -21.90 9.66
N ARG A 235 -48.96 -22.20 10.51
CA ARG A 235 -48.76 -23.54 11.07
C ARG A 235 -50.00 -24.02 11.83
N LYS A 236 -50.60 -23.16 12.67
CA LYS A 236 -51.87 -23.47 13.36
C LYS A 236 -53.03 -23.74 12.40
N ARG A 237 -53.10 -23.04 11.27
CA ARG A 237 -54.14 -23.29 10.26
C ARG A 237 -53.92 -24.62 9.55
N LEU A 238 -52.68 -24.93 9.18
CA LEU A 238 -52.32 -26.21 8.56
C LEU A 238 -52.63 -27.38 9.49
N GLU A 239 -52.28 -27.29 10.77
CA GLU A 239 -52.59 -28.32 11.77
C GLU A 239 -54.09 -28.64 11.84
N ARG A 240 -54.96 -27.61 11.79
CA ARG A 240 -56.41 -27.82 11.74
C ARG A 240 -56.86 -28.52 10.46
N LEU A 241 -56.27 -28.17 9.33
CA LEU A 241 -56.56 -28.80 8.04
C LEU A 241 -56.08 -30.25 8.02
N GLU A 242 -54.91 -30.55 8.58
CA GLU A 242 -54.38 -31.91 8.71
C GLU A 242 -55.30 -32.79 9.56
N VAL A 243 -55.79 -32.27 10.69
CA VAL A 243 -56.77 -33.00 11.52
C VAL A 243 -58.07 -33.25 10.75
N ALA A 244 -58.57 -32.29 9.98
CA ALA A 244 -59.75 -32.47 9.15
C ALA A 244 -59.53 -33.50 8.03
N MET A 245 -58.38 -33.45 7.35
CA MET A 245 -58.00 -34.42 6.33
C MET A 245 -57.88 -35.84 6.90
N GLN A 246 -57.24 -36.01 8.07
CA GLN A 246 -57.16 -37.31 8.75
C GLN A 246 -58.55 -37.87 9.08
N ARG A 247 -59.51 -37.02 9.46
CA ARG A 247 -60.89 -37.46 9.69
C ARG A 247 -61.56 -37.93 8.39
N ILE A 248 -61.38 -37.18 7.31
CA ILE A 248 -61.92 -37.56 5.98
C ILE A 248 -61.31 -38.87 5.51
N GLU A 249 -59.99 -39.04 5.67
CA GLU A 249 -59.27 -40.26 5.28
C GLU A 249 -59.78 -41.49 6.05
N LYS A 250 -60.03 -41.37 7.36
CA LYS A 250 -60.64 -42.44 8.17
C LYS A 250 -62.05 -42.80 7.70
N VAL A 251 -62.87 -41.83 7.33
CA VAL A 251 -64.22 -42.12 6.80
C VAL A 251 -64.12 -42.81 5.44
N LYS A 252 -63.19 -42.36 4.58
CA LYS A 252 -62.96 -42.95 3.27
C LYS A 252 -62.48 -44.40 3.36
N SER A 253 -61.60 -44.74 4.32
CA SER A 253 -61.17 -46.14 4.50
C SER A 253 -62.35 -47.03 4.89
N LEU A 254 -63.18 -46.59 5.84
CA LEU A 254 -64.37 -47.35 6.28
C LEU A 254 -65.37 -47.59 5.15
N LEU A 255 -65.53 -46.64 4.22
CA LEU A 255 -66.41 -46.77 3.06
C LEU A 255 -65.83 -47.68 1.96
N ASN A 256 -64.51 -47.83 1.89
CA ASN A 256 -63.85 -48.70 0.93
C ASN A 256 -63.79 -50.17 1.39
N ASP A 257 -63.90 -50.42 2.69
CA ASP A 257 -63.85 -51.77 3.30
C ASP A 257 -65.23 -52.47 3.32
N THR A 258 -66.30 -51.79 2.90
CA THR A 258 -67.68 -52.31 2.74
C THR A 258 -68.02 -52.56 1.28
#